data_AF-A0A838RSM2-F1
#
_entry.id   AF-A0A838RSM2-F1
#
_cell.length_a   1.000
_cell.length_b   1.000
_cell.length_c   1.000
_cell.angle_alpha   90.00
_cell.angle_beta   90.00
_cell.angle_gamma   90.00
#
_symmetry.space_group_name_H-M   'P 1'
#
loop_
_entity.id
_entity.type
_entity.pdbx_description
1 polymer ?
#
loop_
_entity_poly.entity_id
_entity_poly.type
_entity_poly.pdbx_seq_one_letter_code
_entity_poly.pdbx_strand_id
1 'polypeptide(L)' 'AKDSADAIYKKLSDEGIEVLYDDRDARAGEKFADSDLLGIPHRIVVSDKTIEAGTVEYKNRKSSETKMISEDEILNLE' A
#
# COMPACT_ATOMS: atom_id res chain seq x y z
N ALA A 1 -6.98 -2.01 -11.02
CA ALA A 1 -6.44 -1.88 -9.64
C ALA A 1 -6.04 -3.21 -9.02
N LYS A 2 -6.94 -4.21 -8.99
CA LYS A 2 -6.67 -5.50 -8.33
C LYS A 2 -5.42 -6.22 -8.86
N ASP A 3 -5.30 -6.39 -10.18
CA ASP A 3 -4.15 -7.09 -10.77
C ASP A 3 -2.80 -6.42 -10.42
N SER A 4 -2.76 -5.08 -10.39
CA SER A 4 -1.56 -4.33 -9.96
C SER A 4 -1.29 -4.51 -8.47
N ALA A 5 -2.32 -4.50 -7.63
CA ALA A 5 -2.17 -4.78 -6.20
C ALA A 5 -1.66 -6.21 -5.96
N ASP A 6 -2.14 -7.20 -6.72
CA ASP A 6 -1.67 -8.59 -6.67
C ASP A 6 -0.20 -8.71 -7.12
N ALA A 7 0.20 -7.97 -8.15
CA ALA A 7 1.58 -7.92 -8.62
C ALA A 7 2.54 -7.29 -7.58
N ILE A 8 2.12 -6.19 -6.95
CA ILE A 8 2.88 -5.55 -5.85
C ILE A 8 2.97 -6.49 -4.65
N TYR A 9 1.86 -7.12 -4.26
CA TYR A 9 1.83 -8.10 -3.17
C TYR A 9 2.82 -9.24 -3.42
N LYS A 10 2.81 -9.81 -4.63
CA LYS A 10 3.74 -10.86 -5.02
C LYS A 10 5.20 -10.37 -4.99
N LYS A 11 5.49 -9.20 -5.57
CA LYS A 11 6.85 -8.61 -5.58
C LYS A 11 7.40 -8.43 -4.17
N LEU A 12 6.59 -7.90 -3.25
CA LEU A 12 6.97 -7.72 -1.85
C LEU A 12 7.16 -9.06 -1.13
N SER A 13 6.26 -10.02 -1.37
CA SER A 13 6.33 -11.35 -0.77
C SER A 13 7.55 -12.14 -1.25
N ASP A 14 7.91 -12.03 -2.53
CA ASP A 14 9.09 -12.67 -3.11
C ASP A 14 10.40 -12.13 -2.50
N GLU A 15 10.41 -10.85 -2.09
CA GLU A 15 11.51 -10.21 -1.34
C GLU A 15 11.47 -10.51 0.18
N GLY A 16 10.52 -11.33 0.64
CA GLY A 16 10.38 -11.73 2.04
C GLY A 16 9.74 -10.67 2.95
N ILE A 17 9.13 -9.63 2.38
CA ILE A 17 8.40 -8.61 3.13
C ILE A 17 7.01 -9.15 3.50
N GLU A 18 6.65 -9.05 4.77
CA GLU A 18 5.33 -9.43 5.26
C GLU A 18 4.29 -8.39 4.83
N VAL A 19 3.27 -8.82 4.08
CA VAL A 19 2.23 -7.95 3.55
C VAL A 19 0.86 -8.40 4.01
N LEU A 20 0.13 -7.49 4.67
CA LEU A 20 -1.30 -7.63 4.90
C LEU A 20 -2.07 -7.10 3.69
N TYR A 21 -2.65 -8.01 2.91
CA TYR A 21 -3.47 -7.64 1.75
C TYR A 21 -4.93 -7.44 2.17
N ASP A 22 -5.45 -6.22 2.04
CA ASP A 22 -6.83 -5.86 2.44
C ASP A 22 -7.75 -5.61 1.22
N ASP A 23 -8.35 -6.68 0.70
CA ASP A 23 -9.33 -6.66 -0.39
C ASP A 23 -10.79 -6.71 0.09
N ARG A 24 -11.03 -6.51 1.40
CA ARG A 24 -12.38 -6.55 1.97
C ARG A 24 -13.30 -5.52 1.30
N ASP A 25 -14.59 -5.84 1.20
CA ASP A 25 -15.62 -4.88 0.79
C ASP A 25 -15.96 -3.95 1.97
N ALA A 26 -15.04 -3.03 2.27
CA ALA A 26 -15.11 -2.07 3.36
C ALA A 26 -14.67 -0.68 2.88
N ARG A 27 -15.13 0.37 3.57
CA ARG A 27 -14.75 1.75 3.20
C ARG A 27 -13.26 1.98 3.47
N ALA A 28 -12.62 2.80 2.64
CA ALA A 28 -11.19 3.12 2.80
C ALA A 28 -10.83 3.59 4.22
N GLY A 29 -11.64 4.47 4.81
CA GLY A 29 -11.41 4.95 6.18
C GLY A 29 -11.45 3.86 7.25
N GLU A 30 -12.28 2.83 7.07
CA GLU A 30 -12.36 1.68 7.98
C GLU A 30 -11.09 0.82 7.86
N LYS A 31 -10.67 0.51 6.63
CA LYS A 31 -9.40 -0.19 6.36
C LYS A 31 -8.20 0.56 6.93
N PHE A 32 -8.20 1.88 6.83
CA PHE A 32 -7.12 2.72 7.35
C PHE A 32 -7.07 2.68 8.88
N ALA A 33 -8.23 2.77 9.55
CA ALA A 33 -8.31 2.65 10.99
C ALA A 33 -7.80 1.28 11.47
N ASP A 34 -8.19 0.19 10.80
CA ASP A 34 -7.70 -1.17 11.12
C ASP A 34 -6.20 -1.29 10.92
N SER A 35 -5.67 -0.81 9.79
CA SER A 35 -4.22 -0.78 9.50
C SER A 35 -3.45 -0.01 10.58
N ASP A 36 -3.97 1.13 11.02
CA ASP A 36 -3.33 1.97 12.03
C ASP A 36 -3.40 1.31 13.44
N LEU A 37 -4.51 0.62 13.73
CA LEU A 37 -4.73 -0.13 14.96
C LEU A 37 -3.81 -1.36 15.07
N LEU A 38 -3.68 -2.13 13.99
CA LEU A 38 -2.73 -3.25 13.87
C LEU A 38 -1.27 -2.80 13.91
N GLY A 39 -1.05 -1.52 13.66
CA GLY A 39 0.26 -0.90 13.76
C GLY A 39 1.16 -1.13 12.56
N ILE A 40 0.56 -1.34 11.38
CA ILE A 40 1.27 -1.50 10.12
C ILE A 40 2.14 -0.26 9.85
N PRO A 41 3.46 -0.42 9.61
CA PRO A 41 4.38 0.71 9.48
C PRO A 41 4.22 1.46 8.16
N HIS A 42 3.97 0.73 7.08
CA HIS A 42 3.86 1.26 5.71
C HIS A 42 2.51 0.87 5.12
N ARG A 43 1.74 1.86 4.69
CA ARG A 43 0.48 1.64 3.99
C ARG A 43 0.60 2.06 2.54
N ILE A 44 0.29 1.13 1.64
CA ILE A 44 0.23 1.34 0.20
C ILE A 44 -1.22 1.24 -0.24
N VAL A 45 -1.72 2.25 -0.96
CA VAL A 45 -3.07 2.29 -1.51
C VAL A 45 -2.97 2.31 -3.03
N VAL A 46 -3.62 1.33 -3.64
CA VAL A 46 -3.62 1.11 -5.08
C VAL A 46 -5.01 1.45 -5.61
N SER A 47 -5.09 2.34 -6.60
CA SER A 47 -6.33 2.69 -7.29
C SER A 47 -6.08 2.80 -8.79
N ASP A 48 -7.12 2.72 -9.60
CA ASP A 48 -6.98 2.83 -11.06
C ASP A 48 -6.31 4.16 -11.47
N LYS A 49 -6.66 5.26 -10.79
CA LYS A 49 -6.08 6.57 -11.02
C LYS A 49 -4.56 6.62 -10.75
N THR A 50 -4.10 5.99 -9.67
CA THR A 50 -2.68 6.02 -9.34
C THR A 50 -1.87 5.15 -10.30
N ILE A 51 -2.44 4.00 -10.71
CA ILE A 51 -1.83 3.09 -11.69
C ILE A 51 -1.69 3.76 -13.06
N GLU A 52 -2.71 4.48 -13.53
CA GLU A 52 -2.64 5.25 -14.79
C GLU A 52 -1.51 6.28 -14.78
N ALA A 53 -1.17 6.80 -13.60
CA ALA A 53 -0.05 7.72 -13.38
C ALA A 53 1.29 7.01 -13.10
N GLY A 54 1.34 5.67 -13.10
CA GLY A 54 2.54 4.89 -12.80
C GLY A 54 3.00 4.99 -11.34
N THR A 55 2.08 5.24 -10.42
CA THR A 55 2.37 5.51 -9.00
C THR A 55 1.41 4.79 -8.06
N VAL A 56 1.76 4.77 -6.79
CA VAL A 56 0.89 4.35 -5.69
C VAL A 56 0.85 5.42 -4.61
N GLU A 57 -0.24 5.44 -3.85
CA GLU A 57 -0.33 6.30 -2.68
C GLU A 57 0.34 5.59 -1.48
N TYR A 58 1.29 6.26 -0.84
CA TYR A 58 2.05 5.76 0.29
C TYR A 58 1.85 6.64 1.52
N LYS A 59 1.69 5.98 2.68
CA LYS A 59 1.73 6.62 3.98
C LYS A 59 2.60 5.83 4.96
N ASN A 60 3.59 6.53 5.54
CA ASN A 60 4.29 6.04 6.72
C ASN A 60 3.45 6.33 7.96
N ARG A 61 3.26 5.36 8.84
CA ARG A 61 2.49 5.52 10.08
C ARG A 61 2.99 6.65 10.98
N LYS A 62 4.30 6.90 10.99
CA LYS A 62 4.93 7.98 11.78
C LYS A 62 4.80 9.36 11.11
N SER A 63 4.36 9.41 9.85
CA SER A 63 4.20 10.64 9.08
C SER A 63 2.74 11.07 9.03
N SER A 64 2.51 12.38 9.11
CA SER A 64 1.21 12.97 8.78
C SER A 64 0.97 13.07 7.27
N GLU A 65 2.03 13.02 6.48
CA GLU A 65 1.99 13.20 5.02
C GLU A 65 1.69 11.90 4.28
N THR A 66 0.91 12.04 3.23
CA THR A 66 0.72 11.04 2.18
C THR A 66 1.55 11.45 0.96
N LYS A 67 2.21 10.49 0.31
CA LYS A 67 3.06 10.72 -0.86
C LYS A 67 2.63 9.82 -2.01
N MET A 68 2.86 10.27 -3.24
CA MET A 68 2.79 9.43 -4.43
C MET A 68 4.20 8.94 -4.72
N ILE A 69 4.40 7.63 -4.73
CA ILE A 69 5.70 7.01 -5.03
C ILE A 69 5.55 6.04 -6.21
N SER A 70 6.64 5.78 -6.91
CA SER A 70 6.67 4.73 -7.92
C SER A 70 6.62 3.33 -7.29
N GLU A 71 6.24 2.32 -8.08
CA GLU A 71 6.20 0.93 -7.60
C GLU A 71 7.59 0.36 -7.22
N ASP A 72 8.65 0.94 -7.75
CA ASP A 72 10.03 0.52 -7.45
C ASP A 72 10.53 1.09 -6.12
N GLU A 73 10.00 2.24 -5.69
CA GLU A 73 10.33 2.83 -4.39
C GLU A 73 9.78 2.02 -3.21
N ILE A 74 8.71 1.22 -3.42
CA ILE A 74 8.07 0.43 -2.36
C ILE A 74 9.03 -0.56 -1.71
N LEU A 75 10.00 -1.11 -2.46
CA LEU A 75 10.98 -2.07 -1.94
C LEU A 75 12.01 -1.45 -0.99
N ASN A 76 12.16 -0.13 -1.00
CA ASN A 76 13.23 0.58 -0.30
C ASN A 76 12.69 1.51 0.80
N LEU A 77 11.50 1.22 1.33
CA LEU A 77 10.90 2.01 2.41
C LEU A 77 11.62 1.75 3.74
N GLU A 78 11.96 2.82 4.46
CA GLU A 78 12.61 2.81 5.79
C GLU A 78 11.66 3.11 6.96
#